data_AF-A0A9P7CIV1-F1
#
_entry.id   AF-A0A9P7CIV1-F1
#
_cell.length_a   1.000
_cell.length_b   1.000
_cell.length_c   1.000
_cell.angle_alpha   90.00
_cell.angle_beta   90.00
_cell.angle_gamma   90.00
#
_symmetry.space_group_name_H-M   'P 1'
#
loop_
_entity.id
_entity.type
_entity.pdbx_description
1 polymer ?
#
loop_
_entity_poly.entity_id
_entity_poly.type
_entity_poly.pdbx_seq_one_letter_code
_entity_poly.pdbx_strand_id
1 'polypeptide(L)'
;MSNGKPTDPYGLLGLLGVIRMTDPDRSMLALGSDLTTLGLDLNTADSIYSTFISPWSDTQTLPGLNIEPGYYLPACYRQVQATPPAHQRMRTFSDEILFYVFYCMPKDIAQEAAAQELYVRNWRYHKELGLWLTKETDENGRPVQNFRRTSSNGLDRGVYVFFDPTTWQKVKREWTLSWDALEERASTNRVLM
;
A
#
# COMPACT_ATOMS: atom_id res chain seq x y z
N MET A 1 -68.53 29.47 15.10
CA MET A 1 -67.16 29.74 14.61
C MET A 1 -66.21 29.11 15.62
N SER A 2 -65.30 28.18 15.36
CA SER A 2 -64.72 27.55 14.17
C SER A 2 -64.39 26.10 14.55
N ASN A 3 -64.93 25.12 13.83
CA ASN A 3 -64.60 23.71 14.06
C ASN A 3 -63.31 23.40 13.28
N GLY A 4 -62.15 23.65 13.89
CA GLY A 4 -60.86 23.30 13.30
C GLY A 4 -60.69 21.79 13.34
N LYS A 5 -60.89 21.11 12.19
CA LYS A 5 -60.51 19.70 12.08
C LYS A 5 -59.02 19.58 12.45
N PRO A 6 -58.62 18.60 13.28
CA PRO A 6 -57.21 18.32 13.50
C PRO A 6 -56.55 18.13 12.14
N THR A 7 -55.47 18.87 11.90
CA THR A 7 -54.72 18.82 10.64
C THR A 7 -54.33 17.37 10.37
N ASP A 8 -54.80 16.83 9.25
CA ASP A 8 -54.54 15.46 8.84
C ASP A 8 -53.02 15.23 8.71
N PRO A 9 -52.42 14.37 9.55
CA PRO A 9 -50.98 14.16 9.55
C PRO A 9 -50.48 13.40 8.32
N TYR A 10 -51.37 12.83 7.50
CA TYR A 10 -51.03 12.07 6.29
C TYR A 10 -51.27 12.85 4.98
N GLY A 11 -51.79 14.08 5.08
CA GLY A 11 -51.97 14.99 3.94
C GLY A 11 -50.80 15.96 3.72
N LEU A 12 -50.91 16.82 2.70
CA LEU A 12 -49.86 17.80 2.37
C LEU A 12 -49.56 18.79 3.52
N LEU A 13 -50.56 19.16 4.33
CA LEU A 13 -50.33 19.99 5.52
C LEU A 13 -49.52 19.26 6.60
N GLY A 14 -49.60 17.92 6.66
CA GLY A 14 -48.77 17.10 7.55
C GLY A 14 -47.28 17.14 7.18
N LEU A 15 -46.95 17.37 5.90
CA LEU A 15 -45.57 17.55 5.43
C LEU A 15 -44.93 18.84 5.97
N LEU A 16 -45.73 19.83 6.36
CA LEU A 16 -45.22 21.09 6.90
C LEU A 16 -44.41 20.88 8.18
N GLY A 17 -44.76 19.87 8.99
CA GLY A 17 -44.00 19.49 10.19
C GLY A 17 -42.62 18.91 9.86
N VAL A 18 -42.53 18.15 8.76
CA VAL A 18 -41.25 17.62 8.24
C VAL A 18 -40.36 18.74 7.72
N ILE A 19 -40.92 19.66 6.92
CA ILE A 19 -40.18 20.81 6.37
C ILE A 19 -39.68 21.73 7.50
N ARG A 20 -40.49 21.92 8.53
CA ARG A 20 -40.15 22.73 9.70
C ARG A 20 -39.31 21.99 10.74
N MET A 21 -38.96 20.72 10.49
CA MET A 21 -38.18 19.88 11.38
C MET A 21 -38.74 19.85 12.81
N THR A 22 -40.06 19.80 12.96
CA THR A 22 -40.72 19.80 14.28
C THR A 22 -40.50 18.50 15.05
N ASP A 23 -40.26 17.41 14.32
CA ASP A 23 -39.95 16.08 14.85
C ASP A 23 -38.69 15.56 14.13
N PRO A 24 -37.57 15.36 14.85
CA PRO A 24 -36.30 14.98 14.25
C PRO A 24 -36.34 13.59 13.60
N ASP A 25 -37.01 12.61 14.18
CA ASP A 25 -37.07 11.23 13.66
C ASP A 25 -37.88 11.19 12.37
N ARG A 26 -39.03 11.88 12.37
CA ARG A 26 -39.90 11.99 11.19
C ARG A 26 -39.23 12.79 10.06
N SER A 27 -38.43 13.79 10.42
CA SER A 27 -37.69 14.60 9.46
C SER A 27 -36.53 13.82 8.84
N MET A 28 -35.79 13.05 9.65
CA MET A 28 -34.72 12.16 9.17
C MET A 28 -35.24 11.12 8.17
N LEU A 29 -36.35 10.46 8.48
CA LEU A 29 -36.94 9.45 7.58
C LEU A 29 -37.45 10.04 6.27
N ALA A 30 -37.96 11.28 6.29
CA ALA A 30 -38.55 11.92 5.12
C ALA A 30 -37.54 12.67 4.23
N LEU A 31 -36.51 13.28 4.82
CA LEU A 31 -35.44 13.97 4.10
C LEU A 31 -34.30 13.02 3.70
N GLY A 32 -34.09 11.96 4.48
CA GLY A 32 -33.05 10.97 4.26
C GLY A 32 -31.66 11.41 4.73
N SER A 33 -30.66 10.67 4.27
CA SER A 33 -29.23 10.94 4.49
C SER A 33 -28.47 10.69 3.19
N ASP A 34 -27.37 11.41 3.00
CA ASP A 34 -26.51 11.20 1.85
C ASP A 34 -25.81 9.84 1.96
N LEU A 35 -26.15 8.91 1.07
CA LEU A 35 -25.60 7.56 1.10
C LEU A 35 -24.15 7.50 0.60
N THR A 36 -23.66 8.53 -0.11
CA THR A 36 -22.27 8.59 -0.57
C THR A 36 -21.30 8.77 0.60
N THR A 37 -21.78 9.27 1.75
CA THR A 37 -21.00 9.38 2.98
C THR A 37 -20.88 8.07 3.76
N LEU A 38 -21.43 6.97 3.24
CA LEU A 38 -21.30 5.64 3.85
C LEU A 38 -20.00 4.93 3.48
N GLY A 39 -19.16 5.53 2.62
CA GLY A 39 -17.88 4.94 2.22
C GLY A 39 -18.04 3.75 1.25
N LEU A 40 -19.21 3.64 0.63
CA LEU A 40 -19.51 2.68 -0.42
C LEU A 40 -19.42 3.39 -1.77
N ASP A 41 -18.69 2.78 -2.71
CA ASP A 41 -18.73 3.25 -4.10
C ASP A 41 -20.03 2.79 -4.74
N LEU A 42 -21.03 3.68 -4.76
CA LEU A 42 -22.33 3.44 -5.39
C LEU A 42 -22.31 3.66 -6.91
N ASN A 43 -21.19 4.13 -7.47
CA ASN A 43 -21.04 4.38 -8.89
C ASN A 43 -20.41 3.19 -9.64
N THR A 44 -19.94 2.17 -8.93
CA THR A 44 -19.38 0.97 -9.56
C THR A 44 -20.47 0.14 -10.25
N ALA A 45 -20.13 -0.43 -11.41
CA ALA A 45 -20.99 -1.38 -12.12
C ALA A 45 -20.94 -2.79 -11.51
N ASP A 46 -19.93 -3.06 -10.69
CA ASP A 46 -19.69 -4.36 -10.06
C ASP A 46 -20.43 -4.51 -8.72
N SER A 47 -20.42 -5.72 -8.16
CA SER A 47 -21.04 -5.97 -6.87
C SER A 47 -20.19 -5.44 -5.70
N ILE A 48 -20.79 -4.62 -4.84
CA ILE A 48 -20.12 -4.00 -3.68
C ILE A 48 -19.97 -4.94 -2.46
N TYR A 49 -20.63 -6.10 -2.45
CA TYR A 49 -20.60 -7.00 -1.28
C TYR A 49 -19.22 -7.62 -1.02
N SER A 50 -18.35 -7.68 -2.03
CA SER A 50 -17.02 -8.28 -1.93
C SER A 50 -16.07 -7.45 -1.06
N THR A 51 -16.28 -6.13 -1.02
CA THR A 51 -15.50 -5.17 -0.22
C THR A 51 -16.31 -4.62 0.96
N PHE A 52 -17.56 -5.09 1.14
CA PHE A 52 -18.43 -4.67 2.23
C PHE A 52 -17.97 -5.25 3.56
N ILE A 53 -17.46 -4.39 4.44
CA ILE A 53 -16.83 -4.82 5.70
C ILE A 53 -17.86 -5.20 6.76
N SER A 54 -18.74 -4.26 7.08
CA SER A 54 -19.75 -4.41 8.12
C SER A 54 -20.83 -3.34 7.96
N PRO A 55 -22.10 -3.62 8.31
CA PRO A 55 -23.15 -2.59 8.37
C PRO A 55 -22.86 -1.43 9.34
N TRP A 56 -21.89 -1.59 10.25
CA TRP A 56 -21.51 -0.58 11.26
C TRP A 56 -20.08 -0.09 11.09
N SER A 57 -19.41 -0.35 9.96
CA SER A 57 -18.08 0.21 9.73
C SER A 57 -18.19 1.71 9.47
N ASP A 58 -17.45 2.52 10.24
CA ASP A 58 -17.31 3.94 9.98
C ASP A 58 -16.71 4.17 8.57
N THR A 59 -17.12 5.27 7.93
CA THR A 59 -16.82 5.71 6.54
C THR A 59 -15.33 5.68 6.15
N GLN A 60 -14.43 5.52 7.12
CA GLN A 60 -12.99 5.43 6.89
C GLN A 60 -12.55 3.98 7.10
N THR A 61 -12.61 3.20 6.03
CA THR A 61 -11.87 1.94 5.98
C THR A 61 -10.42 2.26 6.33
N LEU A 62 -9.91 1.68 7.43
CA LEU A 62 -8.50 1.81 7.76
C LEU A 62 -7.69 1.32 6.56
N PRO A 63 -6.65 2.06 6.10
CA PRO A 63 -5.79 1.58 5.04
C PRO A 63 -5.23 0.20 5.44
N GLY A 64 -5.63 -0.85 4.72
CA GLY A 64 -5.23 -2.24 5.01
C GLY A 64 -6.36 -3.18 5.44
N LEU A 65 -7.57 -2.69 5.74
CA LEU A 65 -8.74 -3.55 5.98
C LEU A 65 -9.47 -3.85 4.66
N ASN A 66 -8.79 -4.53 3.74
CA ASN A 66 -9.45 -5.12 2.57
C ASN A 66 -9.93 -6.52 2.96
N ILE A 67 -11.25 -6.75 2.89
CA ILE A 67 -11.77 -8.10 2.97
C ILE A 67 -11.37 -8.81 1.68
N GLU A 68 -10.55 -9.85 1.81
CA GLU A 68 -10.27 -10.74 0.70
C GLU A 68 -11.55 -11.54 0.38
N PRO A 69 -12.11 -11.43 -0.83
CA PRO A 69 -13.26 -12.21 -1.21
C PRO A 69 -12.95 -13.71 -1.14
N GLY A 70 -13.92 -14.53 -0.77
CA GLY A 70 -13.76 -15.97 -0.82
C GLY A 70 -13.42 -16.42 -2.25
N TYR A 71 -12.29 -17.12 -2.42
CA TYR A 71 -11.86 -17.65 -3.70
C TYR A 71 -11.74 -19.17 -3.66
N TYR A 72 -12.06 -19.84 -4.79
CA TYR A 72 -11.80 -21.26 -4.93
C TYR A 72 -10.37 -21.47 -5.45
N LEU A 73 -9.52 -22.03 -4.61
CA LEU A 73 -8.18 -22.47 -5.02
C LEU A 73 -8.22 -23.96 -5.38
N PRO A 74 -7.99 -24.35 -6.65
CA PRO A 74 -7.90 -25.74 -7.04
C PRO A 74 -6.84 -26.49 -6.22
N ALA A 75 -7.09 -27.77 -5.95
CA ALA A 75 -6.20 -28.57 -5.11
C ALA A 75 -4.76 -28.50 -5.59
N CYS A 76 -4.50 -28.64 -6.90
CA CYS A 76 -3.16 -28.65 -7.48
C CYS A 76 -2.27 -27.44 -7.11
N TYR A 77 -2.83 -26.27 -6.77
CA TYR A 77 -2.05 -25.10 -6.32
C TYR A 77 -1.66 -25.16 -4.84
N ARG A 78 -2.32 -25.99 -4.01
CA ARG A 78 -2.05 -26.11 -2.56
C ARG A 78 -0.86 -27.00 -2.24
N GLN A 79 -0.56 -27.99 -3.09
CA GLN A 79 0.56 -28.90 -2.88
C GLN A 79 1.85 -28.48 -3.62
N VAL A 80 1.88 -27.30 -4.23
CA VAL A 80 3.10 -26.79 -4.86
C VAL A 80 4.07 -26.33 -3.78
N GLN A 81 5.14 -27.09 -3.56
CA GLN A 81 6.26 -26.68 -2.73
C GLN A 81 7.45 -26.36 -3.62
N ALA A 82 8.03 -25.17 -3.43
CA ALA A 82 9.24 -24.77 -4.14
C ALA A 82 10.45 -25.50 -3.53
N THR A 83 11.09 -26.36 -4.33
CA THR A 83 12.34 -27.03 -3.98
C THR A 83 13.45 -26.60 -4.93
N PRO A 84 14.54 -25.97 -4.47
CA PRO A 84 14.79 -25.54 -3.09
C PRO A 84 13.95 -24.31 -2.66
N PRO A 85 13.82 -24.06 -1.34
CA PRO A 85 13.09 -22.92 -0.79
C PRO A 85 13.47 -21.58 -1.42
N ALA A 86 12.52 -20.65 -1.50
CA ALA A 86 12.71 -19.37 -2.19
C ALA A 86 13.95 -18.59 -1.73
N HIS A 87 14.23 -18.55 -0.41
CA HIS A 87 15.39 -17.87 0.16
C HIS A 87 16.74 -18.40 -0.35
N GLN A 88 16.80 -19.65 -0.84
CA GLN A 88 18.01 -20.25 -1.40
C GLN A 88 18.20 -19.96 -2.90
N ARG A 89 17.17 -19.39 -3.56
CA ARG A 89 17.18 -19.08 -5.00
C ARG A 89 17.08 -17.59 -5.31
N MET A 90 17.31 -16.74 -4.32
CA MET A 90 17.19 -15.27 -4.46
C MET A 90 18.03 -14.72 -5.62
N ARG A 91 19.19 -15.33 -5.92
CA ARG A 91 20.04 -15.01 -7.08
C ARG A 91 19.32 -15.10 -8.43
N THR A 92 18.34 -15.99 -8.56
CA THR A 92 17.59 -16.23 -9.80
C THR A 92 16.44 -15.26 -10.00
N PHE A 93 16.04 -14.53 -8.95
CA PHE A 93 14.90 -13.61 -9.02
C PHE A 93 15.29 -12.27 -9.63
N SER A 94 14.35 -11.60 -10.28
CA SER A 94 14.54 -10.22 -10.74
C SER A 94 14.56 -9.25 -9.55
N ASP A 95 15.08 -8.04 -9.74
CA ASP A 95 15.09 -7.01 -8.71
C ASP A 95 13.68 -6.73 -8.16
N GLU A 96 12.66 -6.71 -9.02
CA GLU A 96 11.26 -6.48 -8.65
C GLU A 96 10.73 -7.55 -7.68
N ILE A 97 11.06 -8.82 -7.92
CA ILE A 97 10.68 -9.91 -7.01
C ILE A 97 11.41 -9.76 -5.68
N LEU A 98 12.68 -9.35 -5.69
CA LEU A 98 13.44 -9.10 -4.46
C LEU A 98 12.83 -7.94 -3.66
N PHE A 99 12.40 -6.87 -4.32
CA PHE A 99 11.66 -5.79 -3.66
C PHE A 99 10.34 -6.29 -3.06
N TYR A 100 9.60 -7.13 -3.79
CA TYR A 100 8.35 -7.72 -3.29
C TYR A 100 8.59 -8.52 -2.02
N VAL A 101 9.57 -9.42 -2.03
CA VAL A 101 9.93 -10.20 -0.84
C VAL A 101 10.33 -9.28 0.32
N PHE A 102 11.14 -8.26 0.05
CA PHE A 102 11.63 -7.34 1.08
C PHE A 102 10.51 -6.55 1.77
N TYR A 103 9.55 -6.02 1.01
CA TYR A 103 8.46 -5.20 1.57
C TYR A 103 7.28 -6.03 2.09
N CYS A 104 7.03 -7.23 1.54
CA CYS A 104 5.88 -8.05 1.92
C CYS A 104 6.17 -9.08 3.02
N MET A 105 7.44 -9.38 3.31
CA MET A 105 7.82 -10.39 4.32
C MET A 105 8.63 -9.78 5.48
N PRO A 106 8.10 -8.79 6.21
CA PRO A 106 8.84 -8.13 7.28
C PRO A 106 9.19 -9.12 8.39
N LYS A 107 10.42 -9.04 8.90
CA LYS A 107 10.96 -9.91 9.98
C LYS A 107 11.09 -11.39 9.59
N ASP A 108 11.07 -11.71 8.29
CA ASP A 108 11.33 -13.06 7.77
C ASP A 108 12.78 -13.20 7.29
N ILE A 109 13.30 -14.42 7.30
CA ILE A 109 14.59 -14.80 6.70
C ILE A 109 14.61 -14.43 5.20
N ALA A 110 13.47 -14.54 4.52
CA ALA A 110 13.34 -14.18 3.12
C ALA A 110 13.62 -12.69 2.86
N GLN A 111 13.22 -11.79 3.77
CA GLN A 111 13.52 -10.35 3.66
C GLN A 111 15.03 -10.09 3.73
N GLU A 112 15.72 -10.73 4.68
CA GLU A 112 17.18 -10.60 4.80
C GLU A 112 17.90 -11.18 3.58
N ALA A 113 17.48 -12.35 3.08
CA ALA A 113 18.06 -12.96 1.87
C ALA A 113 17.86 -12.07 0.63
N ALA A 114 16.69 -11.44 0.49
CA ALA A 114 16.43 -10.49 -0.58
C ALA A 114 17.29 -9.23 -0.46
N ALA A 115 17.43 -8.68 0.76
CA ALA A 115 18.28 -7.52 1.02
C ALA A 115 19.76 -7.78 0.71
N GLN A 116 20.27 -8.98 1.03
CA GLN A 116 21.62 -9.40 0.67
C GLN A 116 21.84 -9.41 -0.84
N GLU A 117 20.92 -10.04 -1.59
CA GLU A 117 21.03 -10.11 -3.04
C GLU A 117 20.87 -8.74 -3.71
N LEU A 118 19.97 -7.87 -3.22
CA LEU A 118 19.88 -6.48 -3.67
C LEU A 118 21.20 -5.73 -3.44
N TYR A 119 21.83 -5.93 -2.28
CA TYR A 119 23.12 -5.30 -1.96
C TYR A 119 24.25 -5.74 -2.90
N VAL A 120 24.29 -7.02 -3.25
CA VAL A 120 25.21 -7.59 -4.25
C VAL A 120 24.98 -6.97 -5.63
N ARG A 121 23.73 -6.65 -5.97
CA ARG A 121 23.32 -5.95 -7.20
C ARG A 121 23.49 -4.43 -7.15
N ASN A 122 24.33 -3.93 -6.23
CA ASN A 122 24.62 -2.51 -6.03
C ASN A 122 23.44 -1.65 -5.53
N TRP A 123 22.34 -2.25 -5.09
CA TRP A 123 21.31 -1.50 -4.38
C TRP A 123 21.75 -1.19 -2.95
N ARG A 124 21.35 -0.03 -2.44
CA ARG A 124 21.60 0.42 -1.07
C ARG A 124 20.29 0.85 -0.44
N TYR A 125 20.12 0.48 0.82
CA TYR A 125 18.92 0.81 1.56
C TYR A 125 19.12 2.11 2.34
N HIS A 126 18.22 3.06 2.16
CA HIS A 126 18.20 4.32 2.90
C HIS A 126 17.35 4.16 4.15
N LYS A 127 17.97 4.18 5.34
CA LYS A 127 17.35 3.81 6.61
C LYS A 127 16.14 4.66 6.97
N GLU A 128 16.23 5.96 6.73
CA GLU A 128 15.18 6.92 7.12
C GLU A 128 14.00 6.94 6.14
N LEU A 129 14.28 6.87 4.84
CA LEU A 129 13.24 6.85 3.80
C LEU A 129 12.57 5.48 3.69
N GLY A 130 13.26 4.42 4.11
CA GLY A 130 12.81 3.05 3.94
C GLY A 130 12.78 2.60 2.48
N LEU A 131 13.67 3.16 1.65
CA LEU A 131 13.71 2.93 0.20
C LEU A 131 15.05 2.35 -0.26
N TRP A 132 15.00 1.51 -1.28
CA TRP A 132 16.16 1.06 -2.02
C TRP A 132 16.52 2.04 -3.12
N LEU A 133 17.82 2.34 -3.24
CA LEU A 133 18.36 3.20 -4.29
C LEU A 133 19.64 2.62 -4.88
N THR A 134 19.91 2.97 -6.14
CA THR A 134 21.17 2.66 -6.80
C THR A 134 21.61 3.85 -7.66
N LYS A 135 22.89 3.90 -8.03
CA LYS A 135 23.38 4.87 -9.00
C LYS A 135 22.89 4.47 -10.40
N GLU A 136 22.75 5.46 -11.28
CA GLU A 136 22.42 5.19 -12.67
C GLU A 136 23.41 4.18 -13.29
N THR A 137 22.87 3.20 -14.00
CA THR A 137 23.66 2.25 -14.79
C THR A 137 23.62 2.62 -16.26
N ASP A 138 24.70 2.35 -16.98
CA ASP A 138 24.76 2.48 -18.43
C ASP A 138 23.87 1.45 -19.13
N GLU A 139 23.79 1.53 -20.47
CA GLU A 139 23.02 0.60 -21.31
C GLU A 139 23.45 -0.87 -21.15
N ASN A 140 24.64 -1.10 -20.61
CA ASN A 140 25.23 -2.42 -20.37
C ASN A 140 25.03 -2.89 -18.92
N GLY A 141 24.25 -2.16 -18.11
CA GLY A 141 23.95 -2.48 -16.71
C GLY A 141 25.12 -2.25 -15.75
N ARG A 142 26.17 -1.53 -16.18
CA ARG A 142 27.30 -1.18 -15.33
C ARG A 142 27.01 0.15 -14.63
N PRO A 143 27.33 0.29 -13.35
CA PRO A 143 27.14 1.57 -12.67
C PRO A 143 27.97 2.64 -13.37
N VAL A 144 27.33 3.72 -13.84
CA VAL A 144 27.98 4.90 -14.44
C VAL A 144 28.99 5.49 -13.45
N GLN A 145 28.71 5.33 -12.16
CA GLN A 145 29.63 5.64 -11.09
C GLN A 145 29.51 4.61 -9.97
N ASN A 146 30.64 4.09 -9.49
CA ASN A 146 30.65 3.13 -8.40
C ASN A 146 30.09 3.74 -7.11
N PHE A 147 29.36 2.92 -6.35
CA PHE A 147 28.83 3.29 -5.04
C PHE A 147 29.96 3.23 -3.98
N ARG A 148 30.95 4.12 -4.11
CA ARG A 148 32.07 4.27 -3.18
C ARG A 148 32.02 5.66 -2.52
N ARG A 149 32.33 5.73 -1.23
CA ARG A 149 32.61 6.99 -0.51
C ARG A 149 33.82 7.66 -1.18
N THR A 150 33.58 8.54 -2.15
CA THR A 150 34.63 9.27 -2.88
C THR A 150 34.83 10.69 -2.36
N SER A 151 33.81 11.24 -1.70
CA SER A 151 33.82 12.61 -1.17
C SER A 151 34.26 12.61 0.29
N SER A 152 35.22 13.48 0.63
CA SER A 152 35.66 13.74 2.01
C SER A 152 34.52 14.26 2.91
N ASN A 153 33.44 14.71 2.30
CA ASN A 153 32.42 15.54 2.92
C ASN A 153 31.30 14.70 3.55
N GLY A 154 31.31 13.36 3.39
CA GLY A 154 30.22 12.50 3.87
C GLY A 154 28.91 12.62 3.08
N LEU A 155 28.84 13.52 2.09
CA LEU A 155 27.72 13.67 1.16
C LEU A 155 28.15 13.38 -0.29
N ASP A 156 27.23 12.77 -1.05
CA ASP A 156 27.35 12.47 -2.48
C ASP A 156 26.15 13.08 -3.21
N ARG A 157 26.40 13.91 -4.23
CA ARG A 157 25.33 14.51 -5.04
C ARG A 157 25.36 13.91 -6.42
N GLY A 158 24.21 13.45 -6.90
CA GLY A 158 24.11 12.82 -8.21
C GLY A 158 22.69 12.40 -8.55
N VAL A 159 22.54 11.71 -9.67
CA VAL A 159 21.27 11.10 -10.09
C VAL A 159 21.23 9.66 -9.59
N TYR A 160 20.17 9.34 -8.86
CA TYR A 160 19.92 8.00 -8.33
C TYR A 160 18.60 7.47 -8.85
N VAL A 161 18.50 6.14 -8.91
CA VAL A 161 17.28 5.41 -9.20
C VAL A 161 16.76 4.86 -7.89
N PHE A 162 15.59 5.33 -7.46
CA PHE A 162 14.87 4.81 -6.30
C PHE A 162 13.83 3.79 -6.75
N PHE A 163 13.59 2.76 -5.95
CA PHE A 163 12.40 1.93 -6.12
C PHE A 163 11.31 2.40 -5.16
N ASP A 164 10.17 2.84 -5.71
CA ASP A 164 9.01 3.28 -4.95
C ASP A 164 8.03 2.12 -4.76
N PRO A 165 7.86 1.58 -3.53
CA PRO A 165 6.95 0.47 -3.27
C PRO A 165 5.47 0.86 -3.35
N THR A 166 5.14 2.16 -3.29
CA THR A 166 3.74 2.63 -3.35
C THR A 166 3.20 2.62 -4.77
N THR A 167 4.01 3.05 -5.74
CA THR A 167 3.66 3.05 -7.17
C THR A 167 4.21 1.83 -7.92
N TRP A 168 5.04 1.03 -7.26
CA TRP A 168 5.74 -0.14 -7.82
C TRP A 168 6.62 0.20 -9.04
N GLN A 169 7.40 1.29 -8.95
CA GLN A 169 8.19 1.79 -10.08
C GLN A 169 9.61 2.24 -9.69
N LYS A 170 10.53 2.18 -10.65
CA LYS A 170 11.87 2.78 -10.55
C LYS A 170 11.81 4.25 -10.96
N VAL A 171 12.15 5.15 -10.06
CA VAL A 171 12.08 6.61 -10.26
C VAL A 171 13.48 7.23 -10.22
N LYS A 172 13.88 7.90 -11.30
CA LYS A 172 15.13 8.66 -11.36
C LYS A 172 14.96 10.02 -10.69
N ARG A 173 15.89 10.39 -9.80
CA ARG A 173 15.87 11.68 -9.09
C ARG A 173 17.30 12.20 -8.88
N GLU A 174 17.50 13.51 -9.02
CA GLU A 174 18.69 14.16 -8.49
C GLU A 174 18.57 14.22 -6.97
N TRP A 175 19.61 13.80 -6.27
CA TRP A 175 19.60 13.72 -4.81
C TRP A 175 20.96 14.07 -4.23
N THR A 176 20.94 14.56 -2.99
CA THR A 176 22.14 14.71 -2.16
C THR A 176 22.08 13.66 -1.06
N LEU A 177 22.81 12.58 -1.24
CA LEU A 177 22.85 11.43 -0.37
C LEU A 177 23.87 11.62 0.75
N SER A 178 23.44 11.48 2.01
CA SER A 178 24.37 11.27 3.12
C SER A 178 24.78 9.80 3.20
N TRP A 179 26.08 9.53 3.26
CA TRP A 179 26.58 8.15 3.37
C TRP A 179 26.14 7.48 4.68
N ASP A 180 25.94 8.26 5.74
CA ASP A 180 25.56 7.73 7.05
C ASP A 180 24.06 7.40 7.12
N ALA A 181 23.25 7.89 6.18
CA ALA A 181 21.84 7.54 6.05
C ALA A 181 21.63 6.16 5.40
N LEU A 182 22.67 5.60 4.79
CA LEU A 182 22.63 4.26 4.23
C LEU A 182 22.86 3.17 5.27
N GLU A 183 22.25 2.02 5.03
CA GLU A 183 22.58 0.80 5.74
C GLU A 183 23.98 0.32 5.30
N GLU A 184 24.86 0.16 6.27
CA GLU A 184 26.14 -0.51 6.06
C GLU A 184 25.95 -2.00 6.29
N ARG A 185 26.10 -2.79 5.22
CA ARG A 185 26.15 -4.24 5.33
C ARG A 185 27.60 -4.66 5.38
N ALA A 186 28.01 -5.24 6.51
CA ALA A 186 29.26 -5.96 6.58
C ALA A 186 29.24 -7.04 5.49
N SER A 187 30.28 -7.09 4.66
CA SER A 187 30.47 -8.19 3.72
C SER A 187 30.68 -9.45 4.53
N THR A 188 29.59 -10.16 4.85
CA THR A 188 29.63 -11.43 5.55
C THR A 188 30.15 -12.50 4.59
N ASN A 189 31.47 -12.48 4.34
CA ASN A 189 32.20 -13.68 3.95
C ASN A 189 32.28 -14.60 5.18
N ARG A 190 31.13 -15.05 5.70
CA ARG A 190 31.11 -16.23 6.56
C ARG A 190 30.97 -17.43 5.63
N VAL A 191 32.14 -17.94 5.26
CA VAL A 191 32.34 -19.34 4.94
C VAL A 191 31.59 -20.16 6.00
N LEU A 192 30.48 -20.77 5.61
CA LEU A 192 29.94 -21.91 6.33
C LEU A 192 30.63 -23.14 5.72
N MET A 193 31.73 -23.55 6.36
CA MET A 193 32.18 -24.95 6.35
C MET A 193 31.22 -25.78 7.19
#